data_AF-A0A9X9XL38-F1
#
_entry.id   AF-A0A9X9XL38-F1
#
_cell.length_a   1.000
_cell.length_b   1.000
_cell.length_c   1.000
_cell.angle_alpha   90.00
_cell.angle_beta   90.00
_cell.angle_gamma   90.00
#
_symmetry.space_group_name_H-M   'P 1'
#
loop_
_entity.id
_entity.type
_entity.pdbx_description
1 polymer ?
#
loop_
_entity_poly.entity_id
_entity_poly.type
_entity_poly.pdbx_seq_one_letter_code
_entity_poly.pdbx_strand_id
1 'polypeptide(L)'
;MGSRDDLIARSIPFLREVKDMTPGAEMERWLNQTYGEGSQLYQDLARLIKRGVEEGWAANQEVDGPNYRRSRILEPMPETFQFSITAVYMNSTDPRRFKD
;
A
#
# COMPACT_ATOMS: atom_id res chain seq x y z
N MET A 1 13.39 14.50 4.73
CA MET A 1 12.05 13.99 4.35
C MET A 1 11.66 12.94 5.36
N GLY A 2 10.39 12.88 5.76
CA GLY A 2 9.91 11.86 6.70
C GLY A 2 9.69 10.52 6.01
N SER A 3 9.60 9.42 6.76
CA SER A 3 9.35 8.07 6.22
C SER A 3 8.06 7.98 5.39
N ARG A 4 7.04 8.81 5.74
CA ARG A 4 5.81 8.99 4.97
C ARG A 4 6.08 9.57 3.58
N ASP A 5 6.89 10.62 3.49
CA ASP A 5 7.23 11.27 2.22
C ASP A 5 8.07 10.34 1.35
N ASP A 6 8.98 9.57 1.97
CA ASP A 6 9.78 8.56 1.28
C ASP A 6 8.88 7.46 0.67
N LEU A 7 7.84 7.02 1.38
CA LEU A 7 6.87 6.04 0.85
C LEU A 7 6.12 6.60 -0.36
N ILE A 8 5.67 7.85 -0.27
CA ILE A 8 5.00 8.54 -1.38
C ILE A 8 5.95 8.63 -2.59
N ALA A 9 7.16 9.15 -2.38
CA ALA A 9 8.16 9.32 -3.43
C ALA A 9 8.52 7.98 -4.08
N ARG A 10 8.62 6.90 -3.28
CA ARG A 10 8.92 5.54 -3.77
C ARG A 10 7.77 4.95 -4.58
N SER A 11 6.53 5.32 -4.27
CA SER A 11 5.33 4.85 -4.98
C SER A 11 5.16 5.48 -6.35
N ILE A 12 5.59 6.73 -6.57
CA ILE A 12 5.31 7.48 -7.81
C ILE A 12 5.87 6.79 -9.08
N PRO A 13 7.13 6.30 -9.12
CA PRO A 13 7.64 5.58 -10.29
C PRO A 13 6.84 4.31 -10.61
N PHE A 14 6.43 3.57 -9.58
CA PHE A 14 5.57 2.41 -9.73
C PHE A 14 4.20 2.78 -10.31
N LEU A 15 3.54 3.81 -9.75
CA LEU A 15 2.26 4.31 -10.24
C LEU A 15 2.33 4.75 -11.70
N ARG A 16 3.43 5.38 -12.11
CA ARG A 16 3.66 5.77 -13.51
C ARG A 16 3.64 4.58 -14.45
N GLU A 17 4.20 3.46 -14.03
CA GLU A 17 4.31 2.24 -14.85
C GLU A 17 2.96 1.53 -14.97
N VAL A 18 2.20 1.46 -13.87
CA VAL A 18 0.94 0.71 -13.84
C VAL A 18 -0.28 1.50 -14.31
N LYS A 19 -0.19 2.83 -14.45
CA LYS A 19 -1.36 3.71 -14.70
C LYS A 19 -2.18 3.36 -15.94
N ASP A 20 -1.55 2.78 -16.97
CA ASP A 20 -2.20 2.43 -18.24
C ASP A 20 -2.46 0.92 -18.37
N MET A 21 -2.21 0.14 -17.31
CA MET A 21 -2.44 -1.30 -17.31
C MET A 21 -3.90 -1.62 -17.00
N THR A 22 -4.46 -2.61 -17.70
CA THR A 22 -5.79 -3.14 -17.39
C THR A 22 -5.73 -4.08 -16.17
N PRO A 23 -6.48 -3.81 -15.09
CA PRO A 23 -6.55 -4.73 -13.96
C PRO A 23 -7.09 -6.11 -14.37
N GLY A 24 -6.42 -7.16 -13.92
CA GLY A 24 -6.81 -8.55 -14.19
C GLY A 24 -5.66 -9.53 -13.95
N ALA A 25 -5.90 -10.80 -14.27
CA ALA A 25 -4.95 -11.88 -14.00
C ALA A 25 -3.59 -11.70 -14.70
N GLU A 26 -3.57 -11.03 -15.86
CA GLU A 26 -2.32 -10.72 -16.56
C GLU A 26 -1.48 -9.69 -15.81
N MET A 27 -2.09 -8.57 -15.41
CA MET A 27 -1.44 -7.55 -14.59
C MET A 27 -0.97 -8.13 -13.25
N GLU A 28 -1.77 -8.98 -12.60
CA GLU A 28 -1.38 -9.66 -11.36
C GLU A 28 -0.13 -10.53 -11.53
N ARG A 29 -0.08 -11.36 -12.59
CA ARG A 29 1.11 -12.18 -12.87
C ARG A 29 2.33 -11.31 -13.13
N TRP A 30 2.18 -10.25 -13.91
CA TRP A 30 3.27 -9.32 -14.20
C TRP A 30 3.76 -8.60 -12.94
N LEU A 31 2.85 -8.16 -12.06
CA LEU A 31 3.18 -7.53 -10.77
C LEU A 31 3.97 -8.48 -9.88
N ASN A 32 3.54 -9.73 -9.74
CA ASN A 32 4.21 -10.72 -8.91
C ASN A 32 5.59 -11.11 -9.47
N GLN A 33 5.76 -11.13 -10.80
CA GLN A 33 7.03 -11.43 -11.45
C GLN A 33 8.02 -10.25 -11.35
N THR A 34 7.55 -9.03 -11.57
CA THR A 34 8.38 -7.82 -11.65
C THR A 34 8.66 -7.23 -10.27
N TYR A 35 7.62 -7.19 -9.42
CA TYR A 35 7.59 -6.54 -8.11
C TYR A 35 7.21 -7.51 -6.98
N GLY A 36 7.53 -8.79 -7.13
CA GLY A 36 7.37 -9.79 -6.07
C GLY A 36 8.17 -9.47 -4.80
N GLU A 37 8.05 -10.33 -3.79
CA GLU A 37 8.60 -10.08 -2.45
C GLU A 37 10.12 -9.82 -2.42
N GLY A 38 10.87 -10.42 -3.35
CA GLY A 38 12.32 -10.20 -3.46
C GLY A 38 12.71 -8.90 -4.17
N SER A 39 11.75 -8.18 -4.76
CA SER A 39 12.03 -6.95 -5.49
C SER A 39 12.38 -5.80 -4.55
N GLN A 40 13.26 -4.91 -5.03
CA GLN A 40 13.67 -3.74 -4.25
C GLN A 40 12.49 -2.82 -3.92
N LEU A 41 11.53 -2.65 -4.85
CA LEU A 41 10.33 -1.85 -4.61
C LEU A 41 9.51 -2.42 -3.46
N TYR A 42 9.21 -3.72 -3.50
CA TYR A 42 8.43 -4.37 -2.46
C TYR A 42 9.09 -4.23 -1.09
N GLN A 43 10.39 -4.54 -1.01
CA GLN A 43 11.15 -4.47 0.25
C GLN A 43 11.18 -3.04 0.82
N ASP A 44 11.34 -2.02 -0.02
CA ASP A 44 11.32 -0.63 0.42
C ASP A 44 9.95 -0.20 0.95
N LEU A 45 8.88 -0.49 0.20
CA LEU A 45 7.53 -0.15 0.62
C LEU A 45 7.14 -0.91 1.91
N ALA A 46 7.50 -2.20 2.01
CA ALA A 46 7.25 -3.02 3.20
C ALA A 46 7.99 -2.49 4.44
N ARG A 47 9.25 -2.06 4.28
CA ARG A 47 10.01 -1.44 5.37
C ARG A 47 9.40 -0.10 5.79
N LEU A 48 9.07 0.76 4.83
CA LEU A 48 8.54 2.10 5.10
C LEU A 48 7.15 2.04 5.74
N ILE A 49 6.28 1.13 5.30
CA ILE A 49 4.94 1.02 5.88
C ILE A 49 4.97 0.49 7.32
N LYS A 50 5.85 -0.49 7.63
CA LYS A 50 6.06 -0.99 9.00
C LYS A 50 6.53 0.13 9.93
N ARG A 51 7.54 0.88 9.48
CA ARG A 51 8.01 2.08 10.18
C ARG A 51 6.89 3.11 10.37
N GLY A 52 6.02 3.26 9.37
CA GLY A 52 4.87 4.16 9.48
C GLY A 52 3.82 3.76 10.50
N VAL A 53 3.66 2.46 10.74
CA VAL A 53 2.80 1.96 11.82
C VAL A 53 3.43 2.28 13.18
N GLU A 54 4.75 2.06 13.33
CA GLU A 54 5.49 2.39 14.55
C GLU A 54 5.47 3.90 14.85
N GLU A 55 5.59 4.73 13.81
CA GLU A 55 5.54 6.20 13.91
C GLU A 55 4.10 6.76 14.00
N GLY A 56 3.08 5.91 13.91
CA GLY A 56 1.67 6.28 14.13
C GLY A 56 0.97 7.02 12.99
N TRP A 57 1.58 7.12 11.80
CA TRP A 57 0.94 7.75 10.63
C TRP A 57 0.30 6.74 9.66
N ALA A 58 0.66 5.46 9.73
CA ALA A 58 0.05 4.40 8.94
C ALA A 58 -0.85 3.49 9.80
N ALA A 59 -1.98 3.06 9.23
CA ALA A 59 -2.98 2.21 9.88
C ALA A 59 -3.35 2.68 11.30
N ASN A 60 -3.59 3.98 11.45
CA ASN A 60 -3.84 4.65 12.72
C ASN A 60 -5.32 4.90 13.04
N GLN A 61 -6.24 4.66 12.11
CA GLN A 61 -7.67 4.75 12.37
C GLN A 61 -8.29 3.36 12.40
N GLU A 62 -8.92 3.00 13.53
CA GLU A 62 -9.73 1.79 13.63
C GLU A 62 -10.97 1.92 12.75
N VAL A 63 -11.20 0.90 11.92
CA VAL A 63 -12.40 0.79 11.09
C VAL A 63 -13.39 -0.19 11.71
N ASP A 64 -12.85 -1.29 12.26
CA ASP A 64 -13.60 -2.35 12.93
C ASP A 64 -12.74 -2.92 14.04
N GLY A 65 -12.57 -2.12 15.10
CA GLY A 65 -11.68 -2.40 16.22
C GLY A 65 -10.19 -2.49 15.84
N PRO A 66 -9.34 -3.03 16.73
CA PRO A 66 -7.88 -3.05 16.55
C PRO A 66 -7.42 -4.00 15.43
N ASN A 67 -8.27 -4.95 15.03
CA ASN A 67 -7.97 -5.96 14.02
C ASN A 67 -8.06 -5.43 12.58
N TYR A 68 -8.74 -4.31 12.35
CA TYR A 68 -8.83 -3.68 11.04
C TYR A 68 -8.66 -2.16 11.15
N ARG A 69 -7.51 -1.68 10.67
CA ARG A 69 -7.14 -0.27 10.70
C ARG A 69 -6.79 0.24 9.31
N ARG A 70 -7.06 1.51 9.05
CA ARG A 70 -6.72 2.19 7.78
C ARG A 70 -6.14 3.57 8.01
N SER A 71 -5.39 4.07 7.03
CA SER A 71 -5.02 5.48 6.94
C SER A 71 -4.90 5.89 5.49
N ARG A 72 -5.50 7.03 5.15
CA ARG A 72 -5.23 7.71 3.86
C ARG A 72 -3.84 8.35 3.97
N ILE A 73 -2.89 7.85 3.18
CA ILE A 73 -1.54 8.42 3.13
C ILE A 73 -1.52 9.62 2.20
N LEU A 74 -2.13 9.48 1.01
CA LEU A 74 -2.19 10.53 0.00
C LEU A 74 -3.50 10.46 -0.78
N GLU A 75 -4.15 11.60 -0.93
CA GLU A 75 -5.31 11.76 -1.81
C GLU A 75 -4.91 11.67 -3.29
N PRO A 76 -5.81 11.28 -4.20
CA PRO A 76 -5.49 11.22 -5.62
C PRO A 76 -5.16 12.63 -6.14
N MET A 77 -4.07 12.74 -6.88
CA MET A 77 -3.60 14.02 -7.43
C MET A 77 -2.83 13.80 -8.75
N PRO A 78 -2.57 14.86 -9.54
CA PRO A 78 -1.87 14.73 -10.82
C PRO A 78 -0.53 14.00 -10.74
N GLU A 79 0.25 14.26 -9.69
CA GLU A 79 1.57 13.68 -9.43
C GLU A 79 1.52 12.17 -9.17
N THR A 80 0.37 11.67 -8.70
CA THR A 80 0.10 10.25 -8.51
C THR A 80 -0.74 9.65 -9.62
N PHE A 81 -0.91 10.34 -10.76
CA PHE A 81 -1.75 9.90 -11.87
C PHE A 81 -3.19 9.58 -11.44
N GLN A 82 -3.73 10.37 -10.50
CA GLN A 82 -5.05 10.18 -9.90
C GLN A 82 -5.21 8.91 -9.05
N PHE A 83 -4.11 8.25 -8.66
CA PHE A 83 -4.14 7.19 -7.66
C PHE A 83 -4.06 7.76 -6.25
N SER A 84 -4.90 7.28 -5.35
CA SER A 84 -4.73 7.48 -3.91
C SER A 84 -3.78 6.42 -3.33
N ILE A 85 -3.12 6.74 -2.22
CA ILE A 85 -2.31 5.78 -1.46
C ILE A 85 -2.97 5.58 -0.09
N THR A 86 -3.38 4.35 0.21
CA THR A 86 -4.03 3.99 1.47
C THR A 86 -3.27 2.85 2.14
N ALA A 87 -2.94 3.03 3.42
CA ALA A 87 -2.41 1.98 4.27
C ALA A 87 -3.56 1.19 4.89
N VAL A 88 -3.44 -0.13 4.92
CA VAL A 88 -4.38 -1.01 5.59
C VAL A 88 -3.62 -2.02 6.46
N TYR A 89 -4.07 -2.18 7.70
CA TYR A 89 -3.68 -3.26 8.58
C TYR A 89 -4.87 -4.21 8.74
N MET A 90 -4.65 -5.49 8.48
CA MET A 90 -5.58 -6.57 8.78
C MET A 90 -4.86 -7.64 9.60
N ASN A 91 -5.46 -8.02 10.72
CA ASN A 91 -4.94 -9.13 11.52
C ASN A 91 -5.18 -10.47 10.81
N SER A 92 -4.11 -11.10 10.32
CA SER A 92 -4.20 -12.38 9.60
C SER A 92 -4.37 -13.60 10.50
N THR A 93 -4.11 -13.49 11.81
CA THR A 93 -4.32 -14.59 12.77
C THR A 93 -5.74 -14.66 13.30
N ASP A 94 -6.52 -13.59 13.10
CA ASP A 94 -7.95 -13.52 13.39
C ASP A 94 -8.72 -13.06 12.13
N PRO A 95 -8.70 -13.87 11.06
CA PRO A 95 -9.35 -13.50 9.82
C PRO A 95 -10.86 -13.55 10.03
N ARG A 96 -11.54 -12.40 9.84
CA ARG A 96 -13.00 -12.36 9.80
C ARG A 96 -13.48 -13.31 8.69
N ARG A 97 -14.36 -14.25 9.03
CA ARG A 97 -15.22 -14.89 8.03
C ARG A 97 -16.29 -13.86 7.65
N PHE A 98 -16.22 -13.33 6.44
CA PHE A 98 -17.38 -12.67 5.85
C PHE A 98 -18.48 -13.73 5.79
N LYS A 99 -19.60 -13.50 6.49
CA LYS A 99 -20.82 -14.25 6.20
C LYS A 99 -21.39 -13.63 4.93
N ASP A 100 -21.52 -14.44 3.89
CA ASP A 100 -22.30 -14.11 2.71
C ASP A 100 -23.74 -13.76 3.08
#